data_AF-A0ABD5CBH8-F1
#
_entry.id   AF-A0ABD5CBH8-F1
#
_cell.length_a   1.000
_cell.length_b   1.000
_cell.length_c   1.000
_cell.angle_alpha   90.00
_cell.angle_beta   90.00
_cell.angle_gamma   90.00
#
_symmetry.space_group_name_H-M   'P 1'
#
loop_
_entity.id
_entity.type
_entity.pdbx_description
1 polymer ?
#
loop_
_entity_poly.entity_id
_entity_poly.type
_entity_poly.pdbx_seq_one_letter_code
_entity_poly.pdbx_strand_id
1 'polypeptide(L)'
;MPSIIDVSSNCANKASALSAEGVRTIIRYYSRDTTNYSKRLSRPEAMAFKAAGMRLCIVHEGRYGNQAQNFDRGCGVADGAYARTYGAEVIRQPAETCIFFGVDFDARQDEIKRQVIPYFQGIAAAFGRQTGEPDYAIGVYGSGATCEAILEKGLATRAWLAQSTGWAGYQRFKDSDRCTLLQGMPRKVAGINCDPDDLMQGANLGDFAFDGAPAPDSASGLAAMRVNARSGLRLRTGPGVEFPTNRILPFNTTVYPLSTVGAWTAVDLQGDGGADGFVNSAYLTPDALVNGVAGSANAITDAFNTLALIKEGESAEGVTAAKARLDTDNVSPDNSGALLSALLQGAGIDVPITEDAATLTQTLLGRGWKRVSVANQKPGDIGVCDDAGNPMSHEVYLVLEVRGANDMTVVGDPDAMAPQIRYASGNGSMRTSYFLRAT
;
A
#
# COMPACT_ATOMS: atom_id res chain seq x y z
N MET A 1 -25.55 -24.01 -2.73
CA MET A 1 -24.49 -23.31 -3.49
C MET A 1 -23.43 -22.90 -2.50
N PRO A 2 -22.13 -22.99 -2.83
CA PRO A 2 -21.08 -22.72 -1.85
C PRO A 2 -21.08 -21.24 -1.47
N SER A 3 -21.09 -20.96 -0.17
CA SER A 3 -21.04 -19.59 0.37
C SER A 3 -19.60 -19.05 0.42
N ILE A 4 -18.62 -19.94 0.45
CA ILE A 4 -17.20 -19.61 0.54
C ILE A 4 -16.50 -20.41 -0.57
N ILE A 5 -15.64 -19.74 -1.31
CA ILE A 5 -14.82 -20.37 -2.34
C ILE A 5 -13.41 -19.82 -2.30
N ASP A 6 -12.42 -20.63 -2.63
CA ASP A 6 -11.10 -20.17 -3.03
C ASP A 6 -10.93 -20.17 -4.56
N VAL A 7 -10.20 -19.17 -5.05
CA VAL A 7 -9.89 -19.01 -6.47
C VAL A 7 -8.44 -18.63 -6.63
N SER A 8 -7.67 -19.38 -7.42
CA SER A 8 -6.23 -19.16 -7.64
C SER A 8 -5.92 -18.25 -8.84
N SER A 9 -6.89 -17.43 -9.25
CA SER A 9 -6.77 -16.46 -10.36
C SER A 9 -7.64 -15.22 -10.12
N ASN A 10 -7.28 -14.11 -10.77
CA ASN A 10 -8.02 -12.86 -10.70
C ASN A 10 -9.42 -13.08 -11.28
N CYS A 11 -10.43 -12.78 -10.47
CA CYS A 11 -11.83 -12.95 -10.82
C CYS A 11 -12.68 -11.71 -10.51
N ALA A 12 -12.05 -10.52 -10.48
CA ALA A 12 -12.73 -9.24 -10.21
C ALA A 12 -13.94 -9.01 -11.13
N ASN A 13 -13.79 -9.29 -12.43
CA ASN A 13 -14.84 -9.14 -13.44
C ASN A 13 -16.05 -10.10 -13.25
N LYS A 14 -15.95 -11.05 -12.31
CA LYS A 14 -17.03 -11.98 -11.96
C LYS A 14 -17.60 -11.73 -10.57
N ALA A 15 -17.13 -10.72 -9.83
CA ALA A 15 -17.56 -10.46 -8.46
C ALA A 15 -19.10 -10.37 -8.31
N SER A 16 -19.76 -9.60 -9.18
CA SER A 16 -21.24 -9.48 -9.16
C SER A 16 -21.94 -10.81 -9.49
N ALA A 17 -21.40 -11.57 -10.45
CA ALA A 17 -21.96 -12.87 -10.82
C ALA A 17 -21.77 -13.91 -9.70
N LEU A 18 -20.60 -13.94 -9.06
CA LEU A 18 -20.33 -14.80 -7.91
C LEU A 18 -21.28 -14.48 -6.74
N SER A 19 -21.48 -13.19 -6.44
CA SER A 19 -22.42 -12.75 -5.40
C SER A 19 -23.88 -13.14 -5.72
N ALA A 20 -24.30 -13.02 -6.98
CA ALA A 20 -25.61 -13.46 -7.45
C ALA A 20 -25.80 -14.99 -7.35
N GLU A 21 -24.72 -15.76 -7.55
CA GLU A 21 -24.67 -17.22 -7.35
C GLU A 21 -24.56 -17.60 -5.86
N GLY A 22 -24.68 -16.65 -4.93
CA GLY A 22 -24.73 -16.90 -3.50
C GLY A 22 -23.38 -17.01 -2.79
N VAL A 23 -22.27 -16.72 -3.48
CA VAL A 23 -20.97 -16.60 -2.84
C VAL A 23 -20.98 -15.36 -1.94
N ARG A 24 -20.49 -15.51 -0.71
CA ARG A 24 -20.45 -14.44 0.31
C ARG A 24 -19.04 -14.12 0.75
N THR A 25 -18.14 -15.11 0.74
CA THR A 25 -16.72 -14.93 1.04
C THR A 25 -15.89 -15.52 -0.09
N ILE A 26 -14.86 -14.79 -0.52
CA ILE A 26 -13.86 -15.31 -1.45
C ILE A 26 -12.49 -15.35 -0.81
N ILE A 27 -11.81 -16.49 -0.95
CA ILE A 27 -10.45 -16.71 -0.50
C ILE A 27 -9.49 -16.42 -1.67
N ARG A 28 -8.55 -15.50 -1.47
CA ARG A 28 -7.57 -15.08 -2.49
C ARG A 28 -6.16 -15.06 -1.91
N TYR A 29 -5.16 -15.01 -2.79
CA TYR A 29 -3.78 -15.33 -2.40
C TYR A 29 -2.87 -14.11 -2.26
N TYR A 30 -1.95 -14.11 -1.29
CA TYR A 30 -0.83 -13.15 -1.25
C TYR A 30 0.42 -13.64 -1.99
N SER A 31 0.76 -14.93 -1.89
CA SER A 31 1.74 -15.64 -2.73
C SER A 31 2.98 -14.83 -3.16
N ARG A 32 3.93 -14.62 -2.23
CA ARG A 32 5.10 -13.72 -2.37
C ARG A 32 5.86 -13.91 -3.68
N ASP A 33 6.17 -15.15 -4.03
CA ASP A 33 7.07 -15.56 -5.09
C ASP A 33 6.35 -16.15 -6.32
N THR A 34 5.02 -16.00 -6.44
CA THR A 34 4.30 -16.47 -7.63
C THR A 34 4.78 -15.76 -8.89
N THR A 35 4.96 -16.55 -9.96
CA THR A 35 5.12 -16.05 -11.34
C THR A 35 3.79 -15.97 -12.08
N ASN A 36 2.72 -16.50 -11.50
CA ASN A 36 1.35 -16.30 -11.98
C ASN A 36 0.70 -15.18 -11.14
N TYR A 37 0.79 -13.95 -11.64
CA TYR A 37 0.33 -12.76 -10.91
C TYR A 37 -1.18 -12.69 -10.76
N SER A 38 -1.92 -13.36 -11.65
CA SER A 38 -3.36 -13.54 -11.50
C SER A 38 -3.70 -14.26 -10.18
N LYS A 39 -2.81 -15.13 -9.68
CA LYS A 39 -3.00 -15.78 -8.38
C LYS A 39 -3.03 -14.76 -7.24
N ARG A 40 -2.22 -13.70 -7.33
CA ARG A 40 -2.05 -12.71 -6.26
C ARG A 40 -3.20 -11.71 -6.23
N LEU A 41 -3.90 -11.63 -5.11
CA LEU A 41 -4.95 -10.66 -4.86
C LEU A 41 -4.39 -9.25 -5.03
N SER A 42 -5.06 -8.45 -5.85
CA SER A 42 -4.75 -7.02 -5.97
C SER A 42 -5.77 -6.19 -5.19
N ARG A 43 -5.40 -4.95 -4.83
CA ARG A 43 -6.33 -4.00 -4.20
C ARG A 43 -7.58 -3.72 -5.06
N PRO A 44 -7.48 -3.51 -6.39
CA PRO A 44 -8.65 -3.35 -7.26
C PRO A 44 -9.58 -4.57 -7.23
N GLU A 45 -9.00 -5.77 -7.29
CA GLU A 45 -9.78 -7.00 -7.18
C GLU A 45 -10.48 -7.10 -5.81
N ALA A 46 -9.78 -6.79 -4.71
CA ALA A 46 -10.38 -6.74 -3.39
C ALA A 46 -11.56 -5.75 -3.30
N MET A 47 -11.43 -4.58 -3.94
CA MET A 47 -12.50 -3.58 -4.01
C MET A 47 -13.68 -4.02 -4.89
N ALA A 48 -13.44 -4.80 -5.94
CA ALA A 48 -14.52 -5.38 -6.75
C ALA A 48 -15.37 -6.36 -5.93
N PHE A 49 -14.74 -7.21 -5.11
CA PHE A 49 -15.47 -8.09 -4.18
C PHE A 49 -16.22 -7.30 -3.11
N LYS A 50 -15.61 -6.25 -2.55
CA LYS A 50 -16.30 -5.31 -1.65
C LYS A 50 -17.56 -4.74 -2.30
N ALA A 51 -17.44 -4.23 -3.52
CA ALA A 51 -18.55 -3.61 -4.25
C ALA A 51 -19.68 -4.61 -4.53
N ALA A 52 -19.35 -5.90 -4.71
CA ALA A 52 -20.32 -6.98 -4.84
C ALA A 52 -20.91 -7.47 -3.49
N GLY A 53 -20.57 -6.81 -2.37
CA GLY A 53 -21.04 -7.17 -1.04
C GLY A 53 -20.39 -8.43 -0.46
N MET A 54 -19.25 -8.87 -1.03
CA MET A 54 -18.53 -10.05 -0.60
C MET A 54 -17.45 -9.71 0.43
N ARG A 55 -17.14 -10.69 1.27
CA ARG A 55 -16.04 -10.68 2.24
C ARG A 55 -14.80 -11.34 1.63
N LEU A 56 -13.65 -11.00 2.17
CA LEU A 56 -12.34 -11.54 1.76
C LEU A 56 -11.74 -12.38 2.87
N CYS A 57 -11.17 -13.52 2.51
CA CYS A 57 -10.27 -14.29 3.35
C CYS A 57 -8.96 -14.51 2.58
N ILE A 58 -7.84 -14.64 3.30
CA ILE A 58 -6.52 -14.63 2.68
C ILE A 58 -5.76 -15.91 2.96
N VAL A 59 -5.11 -16.41 1.92
CA VAL A 59 -4.10 -17.47 2.01
C VAL A 59 -2.79 -17.02 1.38
N HIS A 60 -1.66 -17.38 1.98
CA HIS A 60 -0.35 -17.30 1.38
C HIS A 60 0.09 -18.71 1.00
N GLU A 61 0.42 -18.92 -0.26
CA GLU A 61 1.01 -20.16 -0.75
C GLU A 61 2.20 -19.79 -1.63
N GLY A 62 3.39 -20.30 -1.31
CA GLY A 62 4.58 -20.10 -2.14
C GLY A 62 4.47 -20.86 -3.47
N ARG A 63 5.25 -20.43 -4.47
CA ARG A 63 5.26 -21.02 -5.83
C ARG A 63 5.47 -22.54 -5.82
N TYR A 64 6.27 -23.03 -4.89
CA TYR A 64 6.56 -24.45 -4.70
C TYR A 64 6.03 -24.96 -3.36
N GLY A 65 4.86 -24.45 -2.94
CA GLY A 65 4.18 -24.85 -1.70
C GLY A 65 3.77 -26.32 -1.66
N ASN A 66 3.93 -27.05 -2.76
CA ASN A 66 3.68 -28.49 -2.89
C ASN A 66 4.97 -29.35 -2.75
N GLN A 67 6.06 -28.77 -2.27
CA GLN A 67 7.38 -29.41 -2.23
C GLN A 67 8.09 -29.11 -0.92
N ALA A 68 8.35 -30.15 -0.13
CA ALA A 68 8.90 -30.04 1.23
C ALA A 68 10.21 -29.22 1.31
N GLN A 69 11.11 -29.35 0.33
CA GLN A 69 12.39 -28.62 0.29
C GLN A 69 12.26 -27.09 0.25
N ASN A 70 11.08 -26.55 -0.06
CA ASN A 70 10.84 -25.10 -0.08
C ASN A 70 10.29 -24.57 1.26
N PHE A 71 10.16 -25.45 2.25
CA PHE A 71 9.76 -25.09 3.61
C PHE A 71 10.96 -25.13 4.54
N ASP A 72 11.35 -23.96 5.03
CA ASP A 72 12.29 -23.81 6.14
C ASP A 72 11.97 -22.53 6.92
N ARG A 73 12.68 -22.33 8.03
CA ARG A 73 12.47 -21.15 8.89
C ARG A 73 12.74 -19.82 8.19
N GLY A 74 13.74 -19.74 7.31
CA GLY A 74 14.07 -18.53 6.57
C GLY A 74 12.97 -18.15 5.58
N CYS A 75 12.47 -19.15 4.84
CA CYS A 75 11.31 -19.02 3.96
C CYS A 75 10.08 -18.56 4.75
N GLY A 76 9.83 -19.15 5.92
CA GLY A 76 8.72 -18.77 6.80
C GLY A 76 8.79 -17.33 7.30
N VAL A 77 9.99 -16.83 7.65
CA VAL A 77 10.18 -15.41 7.99
C VAL A 77 9.88 -14.52 6.79
N ALA A 78 10.36 -14.89 5.59
CA ALA A 78 10.16 -14.10 4.38
C ALA A 78 8.67 -14.05 3.96
N ASP A 79 7.99 -15.19 3.98
CA ASP A 79 6.57 -15.30 3.64
C ASP A 79 5.69 -14.61 4.68
N GLY A 80 5.98 -14.79 5.97
CA GLY A 80 5.26 -14.13 7.05
C GLY A 80 5.40 -12.61 7.00
N ALA A 81 6.63 -12.09 6.83
CA ALA A 81 6.87 -10.65 6.72
C ALA A 81 6.17 -10.07 5.48
N TYR A 82 6.31 -10.74 4.32
CA TYR A 82 5.64 -10.31 3.11
C TYR A 82 4.12 -10.28 3.25
N ALA A 83 3.51 -11.35 3.78
CA ALA A 83 2.07 -11.43 3.91
C ALA A 83 1.51 -10.34 4.84
N ARG A 84 2.22 -10.05 5.94
CA ARG A 84 1.87 -8.99 6.88
C ARG A 84 1.92 -7.61 6.22
N THR A 85 3.03 -7.27 5.59
CA THR A 85 3.21 -5.97 4.92
C THR A 85 2.28 -5.81 3.72
N TYR A 86 2.15 -6.85 2.88
CA TYR A 86 1.25 -6.80 1.73
C TYR A 86 -0.21 -6.62 2.15
N GLY A 87 -0.64 -7.33 3.20
CA GLY A 87 -1.96 -7.15 3.78
C GLY A 87 -2.18 -5.74 4.32
N ALA A 88 -1.22 -5.21 5.08
CA ALA A 88 -1.33 -3.91 5.73
C ALA A 88 -1.29 -2.73 4.74
N GLU A 89 -0.36 -2.77 3.79
CA GLU A 89 -0.04 -1.62 2.95
C GLU A 89 -0.77 -1.63 1.61
N VAL A 90 -0.91 -2.81 0.99
CA VAL A 90 -1.53 -2.95 -0.34
C VAL A 90 -3.01 -3.22 -0.22
N ILE A 91 -3.37 -4.26 0.53
CA ILE A 91 -4.75 -4.73 0.61
C ILE A 91 -5.54 -3.97 1.66
N ARG A 92 -4.90 -3.31 2.63
CA ARG A 92 -5.53 -2.70 3.82
C ARG A 92 -6.42 -3.69 4.56
N GLN A 93 -5.91 -4.90 4.74
CA GLN A 93 -6.53 -5.93 5.56
C GLN A 93 -6.66 -5.41 7.01
N PRO A 94 -7.86 -5.43 7.62
CA PRO A 94 -8.05 -4.97 8.99
C PRO A 94 -7.34 -5.84 10.02
N ALA A 95 -7.03 -5.27 11.19
CA ALA A 95 -6.57 -6.02 12.36
C ALA A 95 -7.58 -7.12 12.75
N GLU A 96 -7.12 -8.09 13.53
CA GLU A 96 -7.93 -9.20 14.07
C GLU A 96 -8.53 -10.15 13.00
N THR A 97 -8.00 -10.09 11.78
CA THR A 97 -8.32 -10.99 10.67
C THR A 97 -7.27 -12.09 10.52
N CYS A 98 -7.47 -13.07 9.62
CA CYS A 98 -6.57 -14.22 9.48
C CYS A 98 -5.84 -14.23 8.13
N ILE A 99 -4.61 -14.75 8.15
CA ILE A 99 -3.87 -15.17 6.96
C ILE A 99 -3.53 -16.66 7.12
N PHE A 100 -4.07 -17.50 6.24
CA PHE A 100 -3.70 -18.91 6.16
C PHE A 100 -2.38 -19.07 5.42
N PHE A 101 -1.55 -20.03 5.82
CA PHE A 101 -0.30 -20.38 5.12
C PHE A 101 -0.40 -21.82 4.61
N GLY A 102 -0.20 -21.99 3.30
CA GLY A 102 -0.45 -23.23 2.59
C GLY A 102 0.74 -24.19 2.57
N VAL A 103 0.47 -25.43 2.94
CA VAL A 103 1.32 -26.61 2.75
C VAL A 103 0.58 -27.54 1.80
N ASP A 104 0.73 -27.31 0.50
CA ASP A 104 -0.12 -27.89 -0.55
C ASP A 104 0.40 -29.25 -1.05
N PHE A 105 0.71 -30.14 -0.10
CA PHE A 105 1.08 -31.52 -0.37
C PHE A 105 0.91 -32.38 0.89
N ASP A 106 0.91 -33.70 0.71
CA ASP A 106 0.85 -34.65 1.82
C ASP A 106 2.23 -34.81 2.49
N ALA A 107 2.59 -33.85 3.33
CA ALA A 107 3.87 -33.86 4.03
C ALA A 107 4.01 -35.08 4.95
N ARG A 108 5.12 -35.81 4.79
CA ARG A 108 5.48 -36.94 5.66
C ARG A 108 5.83 -36.43 7.07
N GLN A 109 5.75 -37.31 8.06
CA GLN A 109 6.04 -36.91 9.45
C GLN A 109 7.42 -36.30 9.66
N ASP A 110 8.44 -36.76 8.92
CA ASP A 110 9.79 -36.20 8.97
C ASP A 110 9.86 -34.82 8.31
N GLU A 111 9.18 -34.61 7.18
CA GLU A 111 9.04 -33.31 6.51
C GLU A 111 8.28 -32.31 7.39
N ILE A 112 7.17 -32.74 8.02
CA ILE A 112 6.44 -31.91 8.98
C ILE A 112 7.38 -31.44 10.10
N LYS A 113 8.13 -32.38 10.68
CA LYS A 113 9.04 -32.08 11.80
C LYS A 113 10.22 -31.19 11.40
N ARG A 114 10.84 -31.45 10.26
CA ARG A 114 12.12 -30.84 9.85
C ARG A 114 11.97 -29.60 8.99
N GLN A 115 10.83 -29.40 8.36
CA GLN A 115 10.62 -28.34 7.36
C GLN A 115 9.39 -27.50 7.68
N VAL A 116 8.21 -28.13 7.80
CA VAL A 116 6.95 -27.40 8.00
C VAL A 116 6.88 -26.71 9.36
N ILE A 117 7.24 -27.38 10.46
CA ILE A 117 7.28 -26.75 11.78
C ILE A 117 8.27 -25.57 11.81
N PRO A 118 9.55 -25.72 11.36
CA PRO A 118 10.45 -24.58 11.25
C PRO A 118 9.92 -23.43 10.39
N TYR A 119 9.24 -23.73 9.28
CA TYR A 119 8.57 -22.72 8.45
C TYR A 119 7.53 -21.91 9.25
N PHE A 120 6.62 -22.58 9.96
CA PHE A 120 5.64 -21.90 10.81
C PHE A 120 6.26 -21.17 12.00
N GLN A 121 7.38 -21.64 12.54
CA GLN A 121 8.17 -20.87 13.52
C GLN A 121 8.72 -19.57 12.93
N GLY A 122 9.12 -19.59 11.65
CA GLY A 122 9.53 -18.40 10.91
C GLY A 122 8.38 -17.41 10.72
N ILE A 123 7.20 -17.89 10.34
CA ILE A 123 5.98 -17.08 10.22
C ILE A 123 5.62 -16.44 11.56
N ALA A 124 5.57 -17.24 12.64
CA ALA A 124 5.29 -16.74 13.98
C ALA A 124 6.30 -15.68 14.43
N ALA A 125 7.59 -15.87 14.11
CA ALA A 125 8.62 -14.88 14.40
C ALA A 125 8.44 -13.58 13.61
N ALA A 126 7.96 -13.63 12.36
CA ALA A 126 7.65 -12.43 11.58
C ALA A 126 6.42 -11.71 12.13
N PHE A 127 5.38 -12.44 12.53
CA PHE A 127 4.15 -11.88 13.10
C PHE A 127 4.36 -11.31 14.51
N GLY A 128 5.30 -11.85 15.29
CA GLY A 128 5.64 -11.32 16.61
C GLY A 128 6.48 -10.04 16.60
N ARG A 129 6.88 -9.51 15.44
CA ARG A 129 7.64 -8.26 15.35
C ARG A 129 6.72 -7.05 15.57
N GLN A 130 7.21 -6.06 16.33
CA GLN A 130 6.55 -4.77 16.47
C GLN A 130 6.91 -3.89 15.26
N THR A 131 5.98 -3.74 14.31
CA THR A 131 6.20 -2.92 13.10
C THR A 131 5.18 -1.78 12.94
N GLY A 132 4.17 -1.71 13.81
CA GLY A 132 3.03 -0.79 13.66
C GLY A 132 1.98 -1.25 12.65
N GLU A 133 2.23 -2.34 11.91
CA GLU A 133 1.23 -2.97 11.05
C GLU A 133 0.15 -3.70 11.88
N PRO A 134 -1.07 -3.91 11.34
CA PRO A 134 -2.15 -4.62 12.03
C PRO A 134 -1.77 -6.04 12.46
N ASP A 135 -2.31 -6.46 13.60
CA ASP A 135 -2.16 -7.82 14.08
C ASP A 135 -3.12 -8.77 13.34
N TYR A 136 -2.57 -9.82 12.74
CA TYR A 136 -3.32 -10.87 12.06
C TYR A 136 -3.12 -12.21 12.77
N ALA A 137 -4.17 -13.04 12.79
CA ALA A 137 -4.08 -14.44 13.18
C ALA A 137 -3.37 -15.27 12.10
N ILE A 138 -2.62 -16.28 12.54
CA ILE A 138 -2.00 -17.27 11.65
C ILE A 138 -2.93 -18.47 11.52
N GLY A 139 -3.23 -18.87 10.28
CA GLY A 139 -3.91 -20.13 9.94
C GLY A 139 -2.98 -21.06 9.17
N VAL A 140 -3.26 -22.37 9.20
CA VAL A 140 -2.57 -23.39 8.41
C VAL A 140 -3.53 -24.01 7.40
N TYR A 141 -3.08 -24.22 6.16
CA TYR A 141 -3.76 -25.07 5.18
C TYR A 141 -2.89 -26.29 4.86
N GLY A 142 -3.47 -27.49 4.79
CA GLY A 142 -2.77 -28.71 4.38
C GLY A 142 -3.45 -30.00 4.80
N SER A 143 -2.67 -31.08 4.89
CA SER A 143 -3.14 -32.39 5.39
C SER A 143 -3.58 -32.34 6.86
N GLY A 144 -4.38 -33.33 7.29
CA GLY A 144 -4.82 -33.43 8.68
C GLY A 144 -3.65 -33.56 9.66
N ALA A 145 -2.61 -34.31 9.29
CA ALA A 145 -1.37 -34.43 10.07
C ALA A 145 -0.61 -33.10 10.18
N THR A 146 -0.54 -32.33 9.08
CA THR A 146 0.06 -30.98 9.09
C THR A 146 -0.73 -30.04 9.99
N CYS A 147 -2.05 -29.98 9.82
CA CYS A 147 -2.91 -29.12 10.63
C CYS A 147 -2.80 -29.46 12.11
N GLU A 148 -2.87 -30.74 12.47
CA GLU A 148 -2.71 -31.21 13.85
C GLU A 148 -1.37 -30.76 14.44
N ALA A 149 -0.26 -31.02 13.74
CA ALA A 149 1.07 -30.71 14.25
C ALA A 149 1.31 -29.20 14.46
N ILE A 150 0.81 -28.35 13.57
CA ILE A 150 0.98 -26.90 13.67
C ILE A 150 0.11 -26.30 14.79
N LEU A 151 -1.14 -26.77 14.93
CA LEU A 151 -2.01 -26.35 16.02
C LEU A 151 -1.47 -26.79 17.39
N GLU A 152 -0.98 -28.03 17.52
CA GLU A 152 -0.39 -28.55 18.77
C GLU A 152 0.84 -27.76 19.22
N LYS A 153 1.57 -27.14 18.30
CA LYS A 153 2.69 -26.25 18.59
C LYS A 153 2.28 -24.82 18.93
N GLY A 154 0.99 -24.47 18.81
CA GLY A 154 0.50 -23.10 19.00
C GLY A 154 1.03 -22.13 17.94
N LEU A 155 1.45 -22.62 16.77
CA LEU A 155 2.02 -21.80 15.70
C LEU A 155 0.96 -21.26 14.72
N ALA A 156 -0.25 -21.81 14.79
CA ALA A 156 -1.45 -21.30 14.14
C ALA A 156 -2.64 -21.42 15.10
N THR A 157 -3.68 -20.64 14.86
CA THR A 157 -4.92 -20.64 15.66
C THR A 157 -6.11 -21.23 14.90
N ARG A 158 -5.95 -21.48 13.60
CA ARG A 158 -6.98 -21.91 12.67
C ARG A 158 -6.41 -22.93 11.69
N ALA A 159 -7.26 -23.86 11.24
CA ALA A 159 -6.87 -24.89 10.30
C ALA A 159 -7.87 -25.02 9.15
N TRP A 160 -7.33 -25.02 7.94
CA TRP A 160 -8.03 -25.27 6.71
C TRP A 160 -7.61 -26.64 6.18
N LEU A 161 -8.50 -27.63 6.33
CA LEU A 161 -8.23 -29.00 5.91
C LEU A 161 -8.42 -29.13 4.40
N ALA A 162 -7.35 -29.56 3.70
CA ALA A 162 -7.38 -29.82 2.27
C ALA A 162 -8.39 -30.91 1.90
N GLN A 163 -8.95 -30.84 0.69
CA GLN A 163 -10.00 -31.75 0.23
C GLN A 163 -9.52 -33.20 0.14
N SER A 164 -8.23 -33.41 -0.13
CA SER A 164 -7.61 -34.72 -0.39
C SER A 164 -7.80 -35.72 0.75
N THR A 165 -8.89 -36.49 0.68
CA THR A 165 -9.30 -37.45 1.74
C THR A 165 -8.27 -38.55 2.02
N GLY A 166 -7.37 -38.83 1.07
CA GLY A 166 -6.29 -39.79 1.22
C GLY A 166 -5.04 -39.25 1.92
N TRP A 167 -4.95 -37.94 2.16
CA TRP A 167 -3.80 -37.34 2.84
C TRP A 167 -3.76 -37.72 4.32
N ALA A 168 -2.55 -37.76 4.86
CA ALA A 168 -2.29 -38.21 6.21
C ALA A 168 -3.18 -37.47 7.23
N GLY A 169 -3.89 -38.25 8.05
CA GLY A 169 -4.69 -37.73 9.16
C GLY A 169 -6.02 -37.07 8.78
N TYR A 170 -6.47 -37.10 7.51
CA TYR A 170 -7.68 -36.42 7.06
C TYR A 170 -8.90 -36.70 7.95
N GLN A 171 -9.32 -37.97 8.07
CA GLN A 171 -10.54 -38.34 8.80
C GLN A 171 -10.42 -37.99 10.29
N ARG A 172 -9.28 -38.34 10.91
CA ARG A 172 -9.01 -38.04 12.32
C ARG A 172 -9.06 -36.54 12.60
N PHE A 173 -8.49 -35.70 11.73
CA PHE A 173 -8.48 -34.25 11.95
C PHE A 173 -9.86 -33.63 11.72
N LYS A 174 -10.57 -34.08 10.69
CA LYS A 174 -11.95 -33.67 10.41
C LYS A 174 -12.88 -33.93 11.60
N ASP A 175 -12.72 -35.06 12.28
CA ASP A 175 -13.53 -35.45 13.45
C ASP A 175 -13.05 -34.81 14.77
N SER A 176 -12.02 -33.96 14.75
CA SER A 176 -11.38 -33.45 15.98
C SER A 176 -11.95 -32.13 16.51
N ASP A 177 -13.00 -31.57 15.89
CA ASP A 177 -13.57 -30.23 16.16
C ASP A 177 -12.58 -29.05 16.05
N ARG A 178 -11.32 -29.30 15.67
CA ARG A 178 -10.27 -28.27 15.49
C ARG A 178 -10.20 -27.72 14.06
N CYS A 179 -10.96 -28.29 13.13
CA CYS A 179 -11.04 -27.80 11.76
C CYS A 179 -11.80 -26.46 11.75
N THR A 180 -11.23 -25.43 11.14
CA THR A 180 -11.91 -24.13 10.92
C THR A 180 -12.64 -24.14 9.59
N LEU A 181 -11.96 -24.61 8.55
CA LEU A 181 -12.44 -24.58 7.17
C LEU A 181 -12.16 -25.93 6.52
N LEU A 182 -13.13 -26.48 5.80
CA LEU A 182 -13.00 -27.74 5.08
C LEU A 182 -13.11 -27.50 3.57
N GLN A 183 -12.05 -27.78 2.83
CA GLN A 183 -12.08 -27.66 1.38
C GLN A 183 -12.91 -28.79 0.77
N GLY A 184 -13.81 -28.41 -0.15
CA GLY A 184 -14.68 -29.28 -0.93
C GLY A 184 -14.13 -29.56 -2.33
N MET A 185 -14.85 -30.40 -3.08
CA MET A 185 -14.43 -30.77 -4.44
C MET A 185 -14.46 -29.58 -5.40
N PRO A 186 -13.42 -29.42 -6.25
CA PRO A 186 -13.38 -28.38 -7.28
C PRO A 186 -14.64 -28.37 -8.15
N ARG A 187 -15.13 -27.17 -8.45
CA ARG A 187 -16.30 -26.98 -9.35
C ARG A 187 -16.23 -25.67 -10.09
N LYS A 188 -17.24 -25.42 -10.93
CA LYS A 188 -17.46 -24.10 -11.54
C LYS A 188 -18.59 -23.35 -10.85
N VAL A 189 -18.36 -22.06 -10.58
CA VAL A 189 -19.37 -21.08 -10.12
C VAL A 189 -19.19 -19.81 -10.94
N ALA A 190 -20.27 -19.25 -11.48
CA ALA A 190 -20.23 -18.10 -12.41
C ALA A 190 -19.22 -18.24 -13.58
N GLY A 191 -18.94 -19.48 -14.01
CA GLY A 191 -17.99 -19.80 -15.06
C GLY A 191 -16.51 -19.85 -14.64
N ILE A 192 -16.19 -19.66 -13.36
CA ILE A 192 -14.83 -19.74 -12.80
C ILE A 192 -14.59 -21.11 -12.18
N ASN A 193 -13.41 -21.69 -12.41
CA ASN A 193 -12.94 -22.84 -11.64
C ASN A 193 -12.58 -22.37 -10.23
N CYS A 194 -13.24 -22.94 -9.22
CA CYS A 194 -13.06 -22.59 -7.82
C CYS A 194 -13.21 -23.84 -6.96
N ASP A 195 -12.64 -23.78 -5.77
CA ASP A 195 -12.77 -24.82 -4.77
C ASP A 195 -13.76 -24.31 -3.70
N PRO A 196 -14.88 -25.00 -3.47
CA PRO A 196 -15.81 -24.68 -2.39
C PRO A 196 -15.17 -24.90 -1.03
N ASP A 197 -15.56 -24.10 -0.05
CA ASP A 197 -15.13 -24.30 1.34
C ASP A 197 -16.30 -24.24 2.31
N ASP A 198 -16.30 -25.15 3.28
CA ASP A 198 -17.28 -25.21 4.34
C ASP A 198 -16.67 -24.68 5.66
N LEU A 199 -17.22 -23.58 6.17
CA LEU A 199 -16.87 -23.07 7.50
C LEU A 199 -17.49 -23.98 8.56
N MET A 200 -16.66 -24.52 9.44
CA MET A 200 -17.11 -25.40 10.51
C MET A 200 -17.95 -24.63 11.54
N GLN A 201 -18.94 -25.30 12.13
CA GLN A 201 -19.89 -24.67 13.03
C GLN A 201 -19.19 -23.98 14.21
N GLY A 202 -19.52 -22.71 14.45
CA GLY A 202 -18.94 -21.92 15.54
C GLY A 202 -17.49 -21.44 15.28
N ALA A 203 -16.90 -21.79 14.14
CA ALA A 203 -15.56 -21.34 13.79
C ALA A 203 -15.59 -19.89 13.29
N ASN A 204 -14.52 -19.14 13.59
CA ASN A 204 -14.27 -17.82 13.01
C ASN A 204 -13.26 -18.00 11.87
N LEU A 205 -13.67 -17.66 10.64
CA LEU A 205 -12.81 -17.73 9.47
C LEU A 205 -11.71 -16.65 9.49
N GLY A 206 -12.05 -15.45 9.97
CA GLY A 206 -11.15 -14.28 9.96
C GLY A 206 -11.16 -13.60 8.62
N ASP A 207 -12.26 -13.79 7.91
CA ASP A 207 -12.60 -13.00 6.77
C ASP A 207 -12.95 -11.58 7.18
N PHE A 208 -12.93 -10.66 6.23
CA PHE A 208 -13.21 -9.26 6.46
C PHE A 208 -14.02 -8.66 5.34
N ALA A 209 -14.80 -7.64 5.70
CA ALA A 209 -15.23 -6.63 4.76
C ALA A 209 -14.41 -5.37 5.03
N PHE A 210 -14.21 -4.54 4.02
CA PHE A 210 -13.72 -3.19 4.28
C PHE A 210 -14.87 -2.38 4.84
N ASP A 211 -14.72 -1.80 6.02
CA ASP A 211 -15.79 -1.01 6.64
C ASP A 211 -16.27 0.15 5.73
N GLY A 212 -17.57 0.45 5.83
CA GLY A 212 -18.34 1.37 4.97
C GLY A 212 -19.15 0.65 3.88
N ALA A 213 -20.48 0.60 4.00
CA ALA A 213 -21.43 0.02 3.05
C ALA A 213 -22.17 1.11 2.21
N PRO A 214 -22.91 0.79 1.13
CA PRO A 214 -22.76 -0.22 0.06
C PRO A 214 -22.58 0.43 -1.35
N ALA A 215 -22.38 -0.36 -2.43
CA ALA A 215 -22.36 0.11 -3.84
C ALA A 215 -23.79 0.42 -4.39
N PRO A 216 -23.99 1.03 -5.58
CA PRO A 216 -23.02 1.61 -6.53
C PRO A 216 -23.28 3.11 -6.77
N ASP A 217 -22.23 3.93 -6.78
CA ASP A 217 -22.21 5.13 -7.60
C ASP A 217 -20.77 5.40 -8.05
N SER A 218 -20.63 5.47 -9.37
CA SER A 218 -19.53 6.03 -10.16
C SER A 218 -18.11 5.52 -9.88
N ALA A 219 -17.56 4.83 -10.88
CA ALA A 219 -16.14 4.56 -11.02
C ALA A 219 -15.28 5.78 -10.67
N SER A 220 -14.64 5.74 -9.51
CA SER A 220 -13.42 6.52 -9.27
C SER A 220 -12.24 5.61 -9.54
N GLY A 221 -12.04 5.31 -10.82
CA GLY A 221 -10.73 4.88 -11.29
C GLY A 221 -9.76 6.03 -11.05
N LEU A 222 -8.52 5.73 -10.67
CA LEU A 222 -7.46 6.74 -10.77
C LEU A 222 -7.51 7.33 -12.18
N ALA A 223 -7.40 8.65 -12.31
CA ALA A 223 -7.46 9.31 -13.60
C ALA A 223 -6.50 8.62 -14.58
N ALA A 224 -6.92 8.45 -15.83
CA ALA A 224 -6.06 7.90 -16.89
C ALA A 224 -4.69 8.57 -16.83
N MET A 225 -3.63 7.80 -17.04
CA MET A 225 -2.24 8.22 -17.12
C MET A 225 -1.67 7.86 -18.49
N ARG A 226 -0.45 8.27 -18.78
CA ARG A 226 0.30 7.99 -19.99
C ARG A 226 1.72 7.57 -19.67
N VAL A 227 2.28 6.75 -20.55
CA VAL A 227 3.68 6.34 -20.51
C VAL A 227 4.59 7.51 -20.88
N ASN A 228 5.37 7.99 -19.92
CA ASN A 228 6.37 9.05 -20.06
C ASN A 228 7.81 8.49 -20.17
N ALA A 229 8.01 7.51 -21.06
CA ALA A 229 9.32 6.95 -21.38
C ALA A 229 9.57 7.01 -22.89
N ARG A 230 10.55 7.81 -23.35
CA ARG A 230 10.83 8.03 -24.78
C ARG A 230 11.10 6.73 -25.56
N SER A 231 11.76 5.76 -24.92
CA SER A 231 12.07 4.44 -25.51
C SER A 231 11.02 3.38 -25.21
N GLY A 232 9.87 3.77 -24.65
CA GLY A 232 8.83 2.88 -24.15
C GLY A 232 9.09 2.35 -22.75
N LEU A 233 8.01 1.93 -22.08
CA LEU A 233 7.99 1.47 -20.69
C LEU A 233 7.70 -0.03 -20.62
N ARG A 234 8.55 -0.76 -19.91
CA ARG A 234 8.38 -2.21 -19.72
C ARG A 234 7.16 -2.48 -18.84
N LEU A 235 6.13 -3.09 -19.43
CA LEU A 235 5.03 -3.70 -18.70
C LEU A 235 5.50 -5.05 -18.19
N ARG A 236 5.71 -5.10 -16.88
CA ARG A 236 6.14 -6.29 -16.17
C ARG A 236 4.94 -7.00 -15.60
N THR A 237 5.14 -8.27 -15.33
CA THR A 237 4.08 -9.10 -14.81
C THR A 237 3.87 -8.86 -13.30
N GLY A 238 4.87 -8.31 -12.57
CA GLY A 238 4.76 -7.90 -11.16
C GLY A 238 5.53 -6.60 -10.80
N PRO A 239 5.41 -6.11 -9.55
CA PRO A 239 5.97 -4.84 -9.10
C PRO A 239 7.46 -4.94 -8.72
N GLY A 240 8.35 -4.95 -9.70
CA GLY A 240 9.78 -5.20 -9.48
C GLY A 240 10.56 -5.53 -10.76
N VAL A 241 11.88 -5.32 -10.77
CA VAL A 241 12.73 -5.61 -11.93
C VAL A 241 12.99 -7.11 -12.14
N GLU A 242 12.81 -7.90 -11.09
CA GLU A 242 12.89 -9.36 -11.03
C GLU A 242 11.76 -10.04 -11.80
N PHE A 243 10.66 -9.33 -12.06
CA PHE A 243 9.52 -9.88 -12.77
C PHE A 243 9.67 -9.76 -14.29
N PRO A 244 9.34 -10.81 -15.07
CA PRO A 244 9.45 -10.80 -16.53
C PRO A 244 8.76 -9.61 -17.18
N THR A 245 9.34 -9.13 -18.28
CA THR A 245 8.69 -8.13 -19.14
C THR A 245 7.71 -8.86 -20.06
N ASN A 246 6.43 -8.51 -19.96
CA ASN A 246 5.38 -9.01 -20.86
C ASN A 246 5.46 -8.31 -22.22
N ARG A 247 5.54 -6.97 -22.21
CA ARG A 247 5.71 -6.13 -23.40
C ARG A 247 6.31 -4.76 -23.06
N ILE A 248 6.67 -3.99 -24.09
CA ILE A 248 7.06 -2.59 -23.97
C ILE A 248 5.89 -1.74 -24.45
N LEU A 249 5.38 -0.87 -23.58
CA LEU A 249 4.37 0.13 -23.92
C LEU A 249 5.06 1.32 -24.60
N PRO A 250 4.66 1.72 -25.82
CA PRO A 250 5.21 2.90 -26.48
C PRO A 250 5.06 4.19 -25.65
N PHE A 251 5.90 5.18 -25.94
CA PHE A 251 5.72 6.54 -25.40
C PHE A 251 4.30 7.04 -25.67
N ASN A 252 3.74 7.78 -24.70
CA ASN A 252 2.41 8.37 -24.74
C ASN A 252 1.21 7.39 -24.74
N THR A 253 1.47 6.08 -24.56
CA THR A 253 0.40 5.08 -24.39
C THR A 253 -0.45 5.42 -23.18
N THR A 254 -1.77 5.56 -23.36
CA THR A 254 -2.72 5.73 -22.26
C THR A 254 -2.81 4.45 -21.46
N VAL A 255 -2.83 4.59 -20.15
CA VAL A 255 -3.00 3.52 -19.17
C VAL A 255 -3.94 4.00 -18.08
N TYR A 256 -4.74 3.12 -17.51
CA TYR A 256 -5.64 3.40 -16.43
C TYR A 256 -5.04 2.80 -15.16
N PRO A 257 -4.50 3.60 -14.25
CA PRO A 257 -3.87 3.08 -13.05
C PRO A 257 -4.91 2.41 -12.17
N LEU A 258 -4.56 1.23 -11.65
CA LEU A 258 -5.44 0.48 -10.78
C LEU A 258 -4.94 0.51 -9.32
N SER A 259 -3.64 0.34 -9.10
CA SER A 259 -3.03 0.37 -7.76
C SER A 259 -1.51 0.55 -7.81
N THR A 260 -0.89 0.93 -6.70
CA THR A 260 0.58 1.14 -6.60
C THR A 260 1.17 0.30 -5.47
N VAL A 261 2.33 -0.32 -5.72
CA VAL A 261 3.13 -1.11 -4.77
C VAL A 261 4.58 -0.64 -4.88
N GLY A 262 5.07 0.10 -3.89
CA GLY A 262 6.39 0.76 -3.96
C GLY A 262 6.48 1.68 -5.18
N ALA A 263 7.53 1.52 -5.99
CA ALA A 263 7.75 2.30 -7.21
C ALA A 263 7.03 1.75 -8.46
N TRP A 264 6.02 0.88 -8.30
CA TRP A 264 5.35 0.20 -9.40
C TRP A 264 3.84 0.39 -9.36
N THR A 265 3.25 0.70 -10.51
CA THR A 265 1.81 0.89 -10.67
C THR A 265 1.25 -0.23 -11.55
N ALA A 266 0.24 -0.95 -11.05
CA ALA A 266 -0.61 -1.82 -11.85
C ALA A 266 -1.45 -0.97 -12.80
N VAL A 267 -1.45 -1.32 -14.08
CA VAL A 267 -2.12 -0.57 -15.13
C VAL A 267 -3.06 -1.46 -15.94
N ASP A 268 -4.17 -0.86 -16.34
CA ASP A 268 -5.15 -1.36 -17.31
C ASP A 268 -4.94 -0.59 -18.62
N LEU A 269 -4.82 -1.28 -19.74
CA LEU A 269 -4.59 -0.68 -21.05
C LEU A 269 -5.90 -0.40 -21.79
N GLN A 270 -6.99 -1.09 -21.45
CA GLN A 270 -8.27 -1.02 -22.15
C GLN A 270 -9.30 -0.16 -21.41
N GLY A 271 -9.07 0.17 -20.14
CA GLY A 271 -9.98 0.93 -19.29
C GLY A 271 -11.20 0.14 -18.84
N ASP A 272 -11.14 -1.20 -18.91
CA ASP A 272 -12.22 -2.11 -18.54
C ASP A 272 -12.14 -2.61 -17.09
N GLY A 273 -11.16 -2.10 -16.34
CA GLY A 273 -10.85 -2.48 -14.95
C GLY A 273 -9.91 -3.68 -14.84
N GLY A 274 -9.44 -4.26 -15.95
CA GLY A 274 -8.51 -5.39 -15.99
C GLY A 274 -7.04 -4.96 -15.90
N ALA A 275 -6.25 -5.56 -15.01
CA ALA A 275 -4.83 -5.26 -14.93
C ALA A 275 -4.03 -6.02 -16.00
N ASP A 276 -3.34 -5.32 -16.91
CA ASP A 276 -2.44 -5.92 -17.90
C ASP A 276 -1.02 -6.17 -17.36
N GLY A 277 -0.66 -5.51 -16.26
CA GLY A 277 0.63 -5.69 -15.59
C GLY A 277 1.04 -4.46 -14.77
N PHE A 278 2.29 -4.44 -14.35
CA PHE A 278 2.92 -3.38 -13.58
C PHE A 278 3.94 -2.63 -14.41
N VAL A 279 3.94 -1.31 -14.28
CA VAL A 279 4.97 -0.44 -14.84
C VAL A 279 5.60 0.36 -13.71
N ASN A 280 6.84 0.82 -13.90
CA ASN A 280 7.44 1.67 -12.88
C ASN A 280 6.74 3.03 -12.88
N SER A 281 6.24 3.44 -11.71
CA SER A 281 5.38 4.62 -11.52
C SER A 281 6.06 5.92 -11.93
N ALA A 282 7.40 5.98 -11.84
CA ALA A 282 8.17 7.17 -12.24
C ALA A 282 8.08 7.48 -13.73
N TYR A 283 7.60 6.53 -14.56
CA TYR A 283 7.38 6.72 -15.99
C TYR A 283 5.90 6.83 -16.35
N LEU A 284 5.01 7.12 -15.39
CA LEU A 284 3.63 7.44 -15.65
C LEU A 284 3.35 8.92 -15.39
N THR A 285 2.53 9.52 -16.25
CA THR A 285 2.09 10.91 -16.12
C THR A 285 0.57 11.01 -16.34
N PRO A 286 -0.22 11.68 -15.50
CA PRO A 286 -1.67 11.84 -15.71
C PRO A 286 -2.08 12.31 -17.12
N ASP A 287 -3.14 11.77 -17.70
CA ASP A 287 -3.66 12.10 -19.05
C ASP A 287 -4.17 13.55 -19.14
N ALA A 288 -4.64 14.09 -18.01
CA ALA A 288 -4.97 15.51 -17.85
C ALA A 288 -3.77 16.47 -18.10
N LEU A 289 -2.54 15.95 -18.16
CA LEU A 289 -1.34 16.72 -18.54
C LEU A 289 -1.14 16.85 -20.07
N VAL A 290 -1.88 16.09 -20.89
CA VAL A 290 -1.78 16.21 -22.37
C VAL A 290 -2.78 17.21 -22.93
N ASN A 291 -3.90 17.42 -22.23
CA ASN A 291 -4.91 18.45 -22.55
C ASN A 291 -5.11 19.42 -21.37
N GLY A 292 -4.05 20.16 -21.05
CA GLY A 292 -3.98 21.43 -20.33
C GLY A 292 -4.97 21.74 -19.19
N VAL A 293 -4.51 21.64 -17.94
CA VAL A 293 -4.53 22.74 -16.93
C VAL A 293 -3.30 22.58 -16.02
N ALA A 294 -2.22 23.32 -16.26
CA ALA A 294 -0.90 23.13 -15.61
C ALA A 294 -0.90 23.28 -14.06
N GLY A 295 -1.86 24.02 -13.49
CA GLY A 295 -1.93 24.26 -12.05
C GLY A 295 -2.41 23.07 -11.21
N SER A 296 -3.29 22.21 -11.73
CA SER A 296 -3.84 21.08 -10.94
C SER A 296 -2.92 19.87 -10.89
N ALA A 297 -2.04 19.71 -11.88
CA ALA A 297 -1.12 18.57 -11.93
C ALA A 297 0.14 18.78 -11.07
N ASN A 298 0.60 20.03 -10.94
CA ASN A 298 1.64 20.40 -9.99
C ASN A 298 1.15 20.16 -8.55
N ALA A 299 -0.09 20.54 -8.22
CA ALA A 299 -0.65 20.36 -6.88
C ALA A 299 -0.66 18.89 -6.41
N ILE A 300 -1.06 17.96 -7.29
CA ILE A 300 -1.09 16.52 -6.99
C ILE A 300 0.33 15.95 -6.85
N THR A 301 1.25 16.36 -7.72
CA THR A 301 2.66 15.92 -7.66
C THR A 301 3.33 16.45 -6.40
N ASP A 302 3.09 17.70 -6.07
CA ASP A 302 3.63 18.35 -4.88
C ASP A 302 3.05 17.72 -3.60
N ALA A 303 1.78 17.31 -3.61
CA ALA A 303 1.13 16.61 -2.51
C ALA A 303 1.75 15.21 -2.28
N PHE A 304 2.10 14.49 -3.36
CA PHE A 304 2.78 13.20 -3.26
C PHE A 304 4.17 13.31 -2.62
N ASN A 305 4.87 14.43 -2.89
CA ASN A 305 6.22 14.70 -2.39
C ASN A 305 6.26 15.33 -1.00
N THR A 306 5.10 15.61 -0.38
CA THR A 306 5.02 16.27 0.93
C THR A 306 5.68 15.46 2.05
N LEU A 307 5.65 14.12 1.99
CA LEU A 307 6.36 13.28 2.97
C LEU A 307 7.88 13.37 2.85
N ALA A 308 8.40 13.46 1.62
CA ALA A 308 9.82 13.65 1.38
C ALA A 308 10.26 15.04 1.88
N LEU A 309 9.43 16.06 1.68
CA LEU A 309 9.63 17.42 2.17
C LEU A 309 9.75 17.49 3.69
N ILE A 310 8.83 16.83 4.42
CA ILE A 310 8.88 16.74 5.88
C ILE A 310 10.19 16.08 6.33
N LYS A 311 10.53 14.91 5.75
CA LYS A 311 11.74 14.16 6.12
C LYS A 311 13.02 14.97 5.89
N GLU A 312 13.07 15.75 4.80
CA GLU A 312 14.22 16.60 4.52
C GLU A 312 14.33 17.74 5.53
N GLY A 313 13.21 18.36 5.90
CA GLY A 313 13.17 19.43 6.91
C GLY A 313 13.44 18.99 8.35
N GLU A 314 13.15 17.73 8.70
CA GLU A 314 13.36 17.18 10.05
C GLU A 314 14.82 16.83 10.37
N SER A 315 15.66 16.64 9.35
CA SER A 315 17.04 16.17 9.52
C SER A 315 18.06 17.29 9.36
N ALA A 316 19.09 17.29 10.22
CA ALA A 316 20.21 18.21 10.10
C ALA A 316 20.93 18.03 8.75
N GLU A 317 21.02 16.79 8.26
CA GLU A 317 21.57 16.46 6.96
C GLU A 317 20.72 17.04 5.81
N GLY A 318 19.40 16.98 5.90
CA GLY A 318 18.50 17.54 4.88
C GLY A 318 18.56 19.06 4.81
N VAL A 319 18.56 19.73 5.97
CA VAL A 319 18.74 21.20 6.03
C VAL A 319 20.12 21.61 5.49
N THR A 320 21.17 20.86 5.80
CA THR A 320 22.52 21.09 5.27
C THR A 320 22.56 20.88 3.75
N ALA A 321 21.92 19.83 3.25
CA ALA A 321 21.83 19.55 1.82
C ALA A 321 21.05 20.64 1.06
N ALA A 322 19.97 21.16 1.64
CA ALA A 322 19.21 22.27 1.07
C ALA A 322 20.08 23.54 0.98
N LYS A 323 20.81 23.89 2.04
CA LYS A 323 21.74 25.05 2.03
C LYS A 323 22.85 24.90 0.99
N ALA A 324 23.34 23.67 0.77
CA ALA A 324 24.34 23.40 -0.25
C ALA A 324 23.82 23.54 -1.70
N ARG A 325 22.49 23.56 -1.93
CA ARG A 325 21.89 23.83 -3.25
C ARG A 325 21.77 25.32 -3.57
N LEU A 326 21.98 26.19 -2.58
CA LEU A 326 21.88 27.63 -2.77
C LEU A 326 23.13 28.13 -3.48
N ASP A 327 22.94 28.88 -4.56
CA ASP A 327 24.01 29.62 -5.22
C ASP A 327 24.35 30.85 -4.36
N THR A 328 25.38 30.71 -3.51
CA THR A 328 25.77 31.74 -2.54
C THR A 328 26.28 33.03 -3.17
N ASP A 329 26.56 33.03 -4.48
CA ASP A 329 26.99 34.22 -5.22
C ASP A 329 25.80 35.09 -5.69
N ASN A 330 24.60 34.50 -5.82
CA ASN A 330 23.41 35.17 -6.36
C ASN A 330 22.20 35.17 -5.41
N VAL A 331 22.13 34.26 -4.45
CA VAL A 331 21.00 34.14 -3.52
C VAL A 331 21.53 34.02 -2.09
N SER A 332 21.07 34.91 -1.20
CA SER A 332 21.49 34.88 0.20
C SER A 332 20.98 33.60 0.89
N PRO A 333 21.86 32.78 1.49
CA PRO A 333 21.45 31.62 2.25
C PRO A 333 20.65 31.95 3.51
N ASP A 334 20.66 33.23 3.92
CA ASP A 334 19.98 33.74 5.12
C ASP A 334 18.53 34.16 4.84
N ASN A 335 17.90 33.60 3.79
CA ASN A 335 16.53 33.92 3.38
C ASN A 335 15.60 32.70 3.47
N SER A 336 14.47 32.87 4.17
CA SER A 336 13.49 31.79 4.38
C SER A 336 12.85 31.28 3.08
N GLY A 337 12.65 32.14 2.07
CA GLY A 337 12.17 31.75 0.75
C GLY A 337 13.17 30.91 -0.02
N ALA A 338 14.45 31.28 0.02
CA ALA A 338 15.53 30.54 -0.65
C ALA A 338 15.73 29.15 -0.02
N LEU A 339 15.85 29.11 1.32
CA LEU A 339 15.98 27.85 2.06
C LEU A 339 14.81 26.92 1.78
N LEU A 340 13.57 27.45 1.80
CA LEU A 340 12.39 26.64 1.59
C LEU A 340 12.24 26.17 0.15
N SER A 341 12.58 27.00 -0.85
CA SER A 341 12.69 26.56 -2.25
C SER A 341 13.67 25.40 -2.39
N ALA A 342 14.82 25.46 -1.72
CA ALA A 342 15.83 24.40 -1.80
C ALA A 342 15.38 23.09 -1.12
N LEU A 343 14.66 23.18 0.00
CA LEU A 343 14.01 22.03 0.64
C LEU A 343 12.94 21.41 -0.26
N LEU A 344 12.11 22.24 -0.91
CA LEU A 344 11.11 21.79 -1.88
C LEU A 344 11.76 21.04 -3.06
N GLN A 345 12.84 21.57 -3.63
CA GLN A 345 13.55 20.90 -4.72
C GLN A 345 14.11 19.53 -4.31
N GLY A 346 14.69 19.42 -3.11
CA GLY A 346 15.22 18.14 -2.61
C GLY A 346 14.16 17.07 -2.40
N ALA A 347 12.96 17.52 -2.02
CA ALA A 347 11.79 16.67 -1.89
C ALA A 347 11.21 16.23 -3.25
N GLY A 348 11.74 16.74 -4.36
CA GLY A 348 11.21 16.50 -5.71
C GLY A 348 10.08 17.44 -6.12
N ILE A 349 9.88 18.54 -5.40
CA ILE A 349 8.94 19.63 -5.76
C ILE A 349 9.72 20.68 -6.56
N ASP A 350 9.63 20.57 -7.88
CA ASP A 350 10.41 21.40 -8.81
C ASP A 350 9.90 22.85 -8.87
N VAL A 351 10.35 23.65 -7.91
CA VAL A 351 10.16 25.11 -7.83
C VAL A 351 11.50 25.82 -8.05
N PRO A 352 11.52 27.01 -8.68
CA PRO A 352 12.73 27.83 -8.72
C PRO A 352 13.19 28.20 -7.30
N ILE A 353 14.50 28.31 -7.10
CA ILE A 353 15.05 28.98 -5.92
C ILE A 353 14.65 30.45 -6.02
N THR A 354 13.91 30.92 -5.04
CA THR A 354 13.39 32.29 -5.01
C THR A 354 14.20 33.13 -4.04
N GLU A 355 14.39 34.40 -4.38
CA GLU A 355 15.13 35.36 -3.54
C GLU A 355 14.28 35.90 -2.38
N ASP A 356 12.99 35.55 -2.27
CA ASP A 356 12.12 36.01 -1.20
C ASP A 356 10.89 35.11 -0.98
N ALA A 357 10.35 35.18 0.24
CA ALA A 357 9.21 34.41 0.70
C ALA A 357 7.89 34.69 -0.05
N ALA A 358 7.68 35.91 -0.55
CA ALA A 358 6.46 36.28 -1.26
C ALA A 358 6.44 35.66 -2.67
N THR A 359 7.58 35.67 -3.37
CA THR A 359 7.76 35.02 -4.67
C THR A 359 7.56 33.51 -4.57
N LEU A 360 8.08 32.85 -3.53
CA LEU A 360 7.79 31.43 -3.29
C LEU A 360 6.30 31.19 -3.06
N THR A 361 5.66 32.01 -2.23
CA THR A 361 4.23 31.90 -1.92
C THR A 361 3.38 31.98 -3.19
N GLN A 362 3.65 32.93 -4.09
CA GLN A 362 2.94 33.06 -5.37
C GLN A 362 3.23 31.87 -6.30
N THR A 363 4.47 31.38 -6.31
CA THR A 363 4.86 30.20 -7.07
C THR A 363 4.04 28.98 -6.65
N LEU A 364 3.92 28.72 -5.35
CA LEU A 364 3.15 27.59 -4.81
C LEU A 364 1.65 27.72 -5.09
N LEU A 365 1.08 28.94 -4.95
CA LEU A 365 -0.31 29.21 -5.32
C LEU A 365 -0.57 28.98 -6.82
N GLY A 366 0.34 29.42 -7.70
CA GLY A 366 0.27 29.18 -9.15
C GLY A 366 0.40 27.70 -9.53
N ARG A 367 1.05 26.91 -8.66
CA ARG A 367 1.13 25.45 -8.74
C ARG A 367 -0.06 24.74 -8.12
N GLY A 368 -1.10 25.48 -7.72
CA GLY A 368 -2.37 24.93 -7.23
C GLY A 368 -2.38 24.57 -5.74
N TRP A 369 -1.36 24.96 -4.97
CA TRP A 369 -1.42 24.85 -3.51
C TRP A 369 -2.55 25.73 -2.99
N LYS A 370 -3.28 25.23 -1.99
CA LYS A 370 -4.45 25.92 -1.44
C LYS A 370 -4.11 26.61 -0.14
N ARG A 371 -4.73 27.77 0.08
CA ARG A 371 -4.69 28.45 1.38
C ARG A 371 -5.50 27.67 2.41
N VAL A 372 -4.92 27.50 3.58
CA VAL A 372 -5.49 26.86 4.75
C VAL A 372 -5.50 27.88 5.89
N SER A 373 -6.63 28.01 6.58
CA SER A 373 -6.74 28.93 7.70
C SER A 373 -5.91 28.44 8.88
N VAL A 374 -5.45 29.37 9.72
CA VAL A 374 -4.86 29.04 11.02
C VAL A 374 -5.81 28.14 11.83
N ALA A 375 -5.22 27.26 12.64
CA ALA A 375 -5.84 26.14 13.37
C ALA A 375 -6.17 24.89 12.53
N ASN A 376 -6.00 24.94 11.21
CA ASN A 376 -6.21 23.78 10.32
C ASN A 376 -4.91 23.24 9.70
N GLN A 377 -3.75 23.72 10.16
CA GLN A 377 -2.44 23.31 9.68
C GLN A 377 -2.12 21.84 9.97
N LYS A 378 -1.28 21.25 9.14
CA LYS A 378 -0.77 19.88 9.25
C LYS A 378 0.72 19.85 8.90
N PRO A 379 1.46 18.79 9.30
CA PRO A 379 2.79 18.52 8.77
C PRO A 379 2.81 18.59 7.24
N GLY A 380 3.82 19.26 6.69
CA GLY A 380 3.97 19.48 5.25
C GLY A 380 3.37 20.78 4.72
N ASP A 381 2.56 21.49 5.51
CA ASP A 381 2.08 22.81 5.13
C ASP A 381 3.20 23.85 5.20
N ILE A 382 3.14 24.86 4.35
CA ILE A 382 3.99 26.06 4.44
C ILE A 382 3.25 27.15 5.19
N GLY A 383 3.77 27.56 6.35
CA GLY A 383 3.28 28.74 7.05
C GLY A 383 3.76 30.00 6.33
N VAL A 384 2.86 30.96 6.15
CA VAL A 384 3.14 32.27 5.56
C VAL A 384 2.84 33.34 6.62
N CYS A 385 3.86 34.12 6.96
CA CYS A 385 3.75 35.29 7.82
C CYS A 385 3.82 36.55 6.97
N ASP A 386 2.80 37.39 7.07
CA ASP A 386 2.79 38.75 6.51
C ASP A 386 2.44 39.74 7.63
N ASP A 387 3.08 40.92 7.63
CA ASP A 387 2.71 42.01 8.52
C ASP A 387 1.87 42.98 7.70
N ALA A 388 0.60 43.11 8.06
CA ALA A 388 -0.33 44.04 7.42
C ALA A 388 0.18 45.51 7.47
N GLY A 389 1.11 45.85 8.38
CA GLY A 389 1.76 47.15 8.48
C GLY A 389 3.08 47.31 7.71
N ASN A 390 3.70 46.20 7.25
CA ASN A 390 4.93 46.22 6.48
C ASN A 390 4.93 45.12 5.40
N PRO A 391 4.47 45.42 4.16
CA PRO A 391 4.41 44.46 3.07
C PRO A 391 5.77 43.99 2.55
N MET A 392 6.89 44.45 3.12
CA MET A 392 8.23 43.92 2.83
C MET A 392 8.67 42.85 3.84
N SER A 393 7.94 42.66 4.94
CA SER A 393 8.19 41.58 5.90
C SER A 393 7.36 40.37 5.50
N HIS A 394 8.01 39.43 4.82
CA HIS A 394 7.43 38.14 4.47
C HIS A 394 8.37 37.04 4.97
N GLU A 395 7.83 36.12 5.76
CA GLU A 395 8.56 34.94 6.22
C GLU A 395 7.75 33.70 5.88
N VAL A 396 8.45 32.65 5.44
CA VAL A 396 7.84 31.33 5.20
C VAL A 396 8.58 30.26 5.97
N TYR A 397 7.87 29.22 6.35
CA TYR A 397 8.46 28.06 7.02
C TYR A 397 7.66 26.80 6.72
N LEU A 398 8.33 25.66 6.74
CA LEU A 398 7.72 24.35 6.64
C LEU A 398 7.27 23.87 8.03
N VAL A 399 6.03 23.40 8.13
CA VAL A 399 5.50 22.74 9.32
C VAL A 399 5.92 21.27 9.34
N LEU A 400 6.56 20.82 10.41
CA LEU A 400 7.02 19.44 10.59
C LEU A 400 6.13 18.68 11.58
N GLU A 401 5.76 19.33 12.67
CA GLU A 401 4.79 18.78 13.64
C GLU A 401 3.78 19.84 14.05
N VAL A 402 2.58 19.40 14.45
CA VAL A 402 1.52 20.26 14.97
C VAL A 402 1.03 19.70 16.31
N ARG A 403 0.96 20.55 17.33
CA ARG A 403 0.45 20.24 18.67
C ARG A 403 -0.70 21.19 19.01
N GLY A 404 -1.92 20.76 18.69
CA GLY A 404 -3.11 21.60 18.84
C GLY A 404 -3.17 22.73 17.79
N ALA A 405 -3.95 23.77 18.06
CA ALA A 405 -4.26 24.82 17.07
C ALA A 405 -3.14 25.85 16.86
N ASN A 406 -2.14 25.91 17.76
CA ASN A 406 -1.18 27.02 17.82
C ASN A 406 0.28 26.57 17.79
N ASP A 407 0.62 25.45 18.43
CA ASP A 407 2.02 25.07 18.67
C ASP A 407 2.52 24.16 17.54
N MET A 408 3.69 24.47 17.00
CA MET A 408 4.26 23.77 15.84
C MET A 408 5.76 23.56 16.01
N THR A 409 6.26 22.47 15.44
CA THR A 409 7.69 22.31 15.15
C THR A 409 7.89 22.65 13.67
N VAL A 410 8.82 23.54 13.35
CA VAL A 410 8.98 24.09 12.00
C VAL A 410 10.45 24.16 11.59
N VAL A 411 10.69 24.28 10.28
CA VAL A 411 11.98 24.68 9.72
C VAL A 411 11.76 25.81 8.72
N GLY A 412 12.60 26.84 8.77
CA GLY A 412 12.40 28.06 7.97
C GLY A 412 13.25 29.23 8.42
N ASP A 413 13.79 29.17 9.65
CA ASP A 413 14.84 30.07 10.12
C ASP A 413 16.17 29.71 9.41
N PRO A 414 16.71 30.62 8.57
CA PRO A 414 17.94 30.40 7.84
C PRO A 414 19.19 30.29 8.72
N ASP A 415 19.17 30.78 9.95
CA ASP A 415 20.29 30.67 10.89
C ASP A 415 20.23 29.36 11.70
N ALA A 416 19.08 28.69 11.68
CA ALA A 416 18.89 27.43 12.38
C ALA A 416 19.52 26.25 11.65
N MET A 417 20.11 25.34 12.43
CA MET A 417 20.59 24.03 11.97
C MET A 417 19.63 22.89 12.35
N ALA A 418 18.57 23.18 13.09
CA ALA A 418 17.60 22.21 13.58
C ALA A 418 16.19 22.81 13.61
N PRO A 419 15.14 21.96 13.56
CA PRO A 419 13.77 22.40 13.74
C PRO A 419 13.54 23.20 15.02
N GLN A 420 12.69 24.20 14.94
CA GLN A 420 12.36 25.12 16.04
C GLN A 420 10.90 25.03 16.44
N ILE A 421 10.60 25.36 17.70
CA ILE A 421 9.22 25.56 18.14
C ILE A 421 8.74 26.92 17.65
N ARG A 422 7.57 26.96 17.01
CA ARG A 422 6.90 28.18 16.57
C ARG A 422 5.43 28.16 16.96
N TYR A 423 4.88 29.35 17.19
CA TYR A 423 3.47 29.55 17.52
C TYR A 423 2.76 30.28 16.40
N ALA A 424 1.64 29.74 15.91
CA ALA A 424 0.86 30.35 14.84
C ALA A 424 0.34 31.76 15.21
N SER A 425 0.14 32.02 16.51
CA SER A 425 -0.22 33.32 17.06
C SER A 425 0.90 34.38 17.03
N GLY A 426 2.16 34.01 16.78
CA GLY A 426 3.29 34.95 16.77
C GLY A 426 3.85 35.29 18.16
N ASN A 427 3.74 34.39 19.14
CA ASN A 427 4.30 34.59 20.49
C ASN A 427 5.84 34.71 20.46
N GLY A 428 6.36 35.94 20.31
CA GLY A 428 7.80 36.24 20.19
C GLY A 428 8.37 36.12 18.78
N SER A 429 7.53 35.87 17.77
CA SER A 429 7.91 35.74 16.35
C SER A 429 6.82 36.34 15.46
N MET A 430 7.06 36.46 14.15
CA MET A 430 6.04 36.97 13.24
C MET A 430 4.83 36.04 13.19
N ARG A 431 3.63 36.61 13.36
CA ARG A 431 2.35 35.89 13.36
C ARG A 431 2.09 35.23 12.00
N THR A 432 1.56 34.02 12.02
CA THR A 432 1.13 33.32 10.82
C THR A 432 -0.21 33.84 10.33
N SER A 433 -0.26 34.21 9.06
CA SER A 433 -1.46 34.76 8.43
C SER A 433 -2.31 33.67 7.80
N TYR A 434 -1.67 32.72 7.12
CA TYR A 434 -2.29 31.50 6.59
C TYR A 434 -1.24 30.43 6.31
N PHE A 435 -1.70 29.24 5.95
CA PHE A 435 -0.86 28.14 5.50
C PHE A 435 -1.11 27.84 4.03
N LEU A 436 -0.12 27.31 3.32
CA LEU A 436 -0.28 26.72 1.99
C LEU A 436 -0.16 25.21 2.08
N ARG A 437 -1.08 24.52 1.40
CA ARG A 437 -1.12 23.06 1.35
C ARG A 437 -1.12 22.57 -0.08
N ALA A 438 -0.24 21.63 -0.41
CA ALA A 438 -0.31 20.89 -1.66
C ALA A 438 -1.57 20.00 -1.68
N THR A 439 -2.33 20.00 -2.77
CA THR A 439 -3.65 19.32 -2.84
C THR A 439 -3.85 18.45 -4.04
#